data_AF-T1A9H4-F1
#
_entry.id   AF-T1A9H4-F1
#
_cell.length_a   1.000
_cell.length_b   1.000
_cell.length_c   1.000
_cell.angle_alpha   90.00
_cell.angle_beta   90.00
_cell.angle_gamma   90.00
#
_symmetry.space_group_name_H-M   'P 1'
#
loop_
_entity.id
_entity.type
_entity.pdbx_description
1 polymer ?
#
loop_
_entity_poly.entity_id
_entity_poly.type
_entity_poly.pdbx_seq_one_letter_code
_entity_poly.pdbx_strand_id
1 'polypeptide(L)'
;PGAFRLEHLVEKPHAADAPSRLALTGAYLLSPSIFDAIRATPPGPRGEVELTDALDRLAQREPMVGVVTEGLRYDTGTPPLWLETNVRFALRDPLYRSRLLRVMREEGALVPPSPTAATARF
;
A
#
# COMPACT_ATOMS: atom_id res chain seq x y z
N PRO A 1 7.85 4.27 -15.46
CA PRO A 1 7.39 5.27 -14.47
C PRO A 1 6.78 6.52 -15.13
N GLY A 2 5.48 6.74 -14.91
CA GLY A 2 4.76 7.91 -15.42
C GLY A 2 4.62 9.02 -14.38
N ALA A 3 4.62 10.28 -14.82
CA ALA A 3 4.27 11.43 -14.00
C ALA A 3 3.10 12.17 -14.66
N PHE A 4 2.18 12.68 -13.84
CA PHE A 4 0.99 13.38 -14.33
C PHE A 4 0.66 14.57 -13.43
N ARG A 5 0.00 15.58 -14.00
CA ARG A 5 -0.53 16.69 -13.21
C ARG A 5 -1.66 16.19 -12.32
N LEU A 6 -1.57 16.47 -11.03
CA LEU A 6 -2.59 16.13 -10.06
C LEU A 6 -3.62 17.26 -10.01
N GLU A 7 -4.88 16.95 -10.31
CA GLU A 7 -5.97 17.95 -10.35
C GLU A 7 -6.87 17.86 -9.12
N HIS A 8 -7.21 16.63 -8.71
CA HIS A 8 -8.09 16.36 -7.58
C HIS A 8 -7.60 15.17 -6.77
N LEU A 9 -7.80 15.25 -5.45
CA LEU A 9 -7.64 14.15 -4.52
C LEU A 9 -8.93 13.96 -3.72
N VAL A 10 -9.29 12.72 -3.46
CA VAL A 10 -10.45 12.37 -2.65
C VAL A 10 -10.01 11.41 -1.55
N GLU A 11 -10.24 11.79 -0.29
CA GLU A 11 -9.95 10.91 0.85
C GLU A 11 -10.95 9.76 0.89
N LYS A 12 -10.43 8.52 0.83
CA LYS A 12 -11.21 7.27 1.02
C LYS A 12 -12.57 7.28 0.29
N PRO A 13 -12.60 7.46 -1.04
CA PRO A 13 -13.86 7.48 -1.79
C PRO A 13 -14.55 6.11 -1.71
N HIS A 14 -15.88 6.11 -1.86
CA HIS A 14 -16.56 4.88 -2.21
C HIS A 14 -16.09 4.40 -3.57
N ALA A 15 -16.08 3.07 -3.78
CA ALA A 15 -15.59 2.48 -5.01
C ALA A 15 -16.30 2.99 -6.28
N ALA A 16 -17.58 3.36 -6.17
CA ALA A 16 -18.37 3.93 -7.26
C ALA A 16 -18.00 5.40 -7.58
N ASP A 17 -17.46 6.13 -6.60
CA ASP A 17 -17.14 7.55 -6.69
C ASP A 17 -15.64 7.80 -6.91
N ALA A 18 -14.84 6.72 -7.02
CA ALA A 18 -13.39 6.83 -7.18
C ALA A 18 -13.05 7.45 -8.55
N PRO A 19 -12.34 8.59 -8.59
CA PRO A 19 -12.05 9.29 -9.85
C PRO A 19 -11.02 8.54 -10.72
N SER A 20 -10.28 7.59 -10.13
CA SER A 20 -9.32 6.75 -10.84
C SER A 20 -8.98 5.48 -10.06
N ARG A 21 -8.11 4.64 -10.63
CA ARG A 21 -7.52 3.47 -9.98
C ARG A 21 -6.18 3.76 -9.29
N LEU A 22 -5.81 5.04 -9.14
CA LEU A 22 -4.57 5.46 -8.50
C LEU A 22 -4.81 5.73 -7.01
N ALA A 23 -3.87 5.28 -6.16
CA ALA A 23 -3.92 5.49 -4.72
C ALA A 23 -2.61 6.12 -4.23
N LEU A 24 -2.70 6.98 -3.22
CA LEU A 24 -1.53 7.57 -2.57
C LEU A 24 -0.78 6.50 -1.77
N THR A 25 0.55 6.43 -1.96
CA THR A 25 1.41 5.46 -1.26
C THR A 25 1.92 5.96 0.09
N GLY A 26 1.71 7.24 0.40
CA GLY A 26 2.17 7.87 1.65
C GLY A 26 3.56 8.52 1.57
N ALA A 27 4.16 8.63 0.39
CA ALA A 27 5.42 9.34 0.17
C ALA A 27 5.16 10.68 -0.51
N TYR A 28 5.56 11.78 0.13
CA TYR A 28 5.30 13.13 -0.34
C TYR A 28 6.56 13.99 -0.30
N LEU A 29 6.75 14.81 -1.32
CA LEU A 29 7.68 15.94 -1.31
C LEU A 29 6.84 17.21 -1.47
N LEU A 30 6.67 17.96 -0.39
CA LEU A 30 5.71 19.06 -0.31
C LEU A 30 6.44 20.39 -0.11
N SER A 31 5.94 21.43 -0.77
CA SER A 31 6.35 22.81 -0.51
C SER A 31 5.90 23.22 0.91
N PRO A 32 6.54 24.23 1.53
CA PRO A 32 6.09 24.77 2.82
C PRO A 32 4.64 25.27 2.82
N SER A 33 4.07 25.60 1.66
CA SER A 33 2.67 26.01 1.49
C SER A 33 1.67 24.98 2.05
N ILE A 34 2.07 23.71 2.20
CA ILE A 34 1.24 22.68 2.81
C ILE A 34 0.79 23.04 4.23
N PHE A 35 1.62 23.74 5.02
CA PHE A 35 1.27 24.09 6.39
C PHE A 35 0.09 25.07 6.45
N ASP A 36 0.00 25.98 5.48
CA ASP A 36 -1.16 26.87 5.34
C ASP A 36 -2.40 26.10 4.93
N ALA A 37 -2.26 25.16 3.99
CA ALA A 37 -3.36 24.31 3.54
C ALA A 37 -3.90 23.45 4.70
N ILE A 38 -3.03 22.83 5.50
CA ILE A 38 -3.41 22.05 6.68
C ILE A 38 -4.16 22.93 7.69
N ARG A 39 -3.64 24.12 8.02
CA ARG A 39 -4.31 25.05 8.94
C ARG A 39 -5.70 25.48 8.48
N ALA A 40 -5.90 25.59 7.17
CA ALA A 40 -7.18 25.96 6.58
C ALA A 40 -8.13 24.76 6.37
N THR A 41 -7.68 23.53 6.62
CA THR A 41 -8.45 22.31 6.38
C THR A 41 -9.29 21.98 7.62
N PRO A 42 -10.63 21.97 7.50
CA PRO A 42 -11.50 21.60 8.62
C PRO A 42 -11.38 20.09 8.91
N PRO A 43 -11.67 19.64 10.14
CA PRO A 43 -11.76 18.23 10.44
C PRO A 43 -12.80 17.52 9.57
N GLY A 44 -12.47 16.33 9.08
CA GLY A 44 -13.36 15.48 8.30
C GLY A 44 -14.41 14.76 9.18
N PRO A 45 -15.18 13.82 8.60
CA PRO A 45 -16.25 13.10 9.31
C PRO A 45 -15.79 12.35 10.57
N ARG A 46 -14.49 12.03 10.64
CA ARG A 46 -13.86 11.32 11.77
C ARG A 46 -13.30 12.26 12.85
N GLY A 47 -13.45 13.57 12.67
CA GLY A 47 -12.87 14.58 13.58
C GLY A 47 -11.37 14.80 13.40
N GLU A 48 -10.75 14.21 12.38
CA GLU A 48 -9.34 14.36 12.05
C GLU A 48 -9.16 15.37 10.90
N VAL A 49 -8.07 16.14 10.93
CA VAL A 49 -7.65 16.93 9.76
C VAL A 49 -6.94 15.99 8.81
N GLU A 50 -7.54 15.73 7.66
CA GLU A 50 -7.01 14.79 6.66
C GLU A 50 -5.98 15.48 5.78
N LEU A 51 -4.80 14.87 5.62
CA LEU A 51 -3.75 15.41 4.75
C LEU A 51 -4.22 15.44 3.28
N THR A 52 -5.02 14.47 2.86
CA THR A 52 -5.55 14.39 1.48
C THR A 52 -6.39 15.61 1.12
N ASP A 53 -7.22 16.11 2.03
CA ASP A 53 -8.04 17.31 1.82
C ASP A 53 -7.16 18.58 1.77
N ALA A 54 -6.11 18.64 2.58
CA ALA A 54 -5.14 19.72 2.53
C ALA A 54 -4.33 19.72 1.22
N LEU A 55 -3.96 18.53 0.72
CA LEU A 55 -3.28 18.38 -0.57
C LEU A 55 -4.21 18.78 -1.73
N ASP A 56 -5.49 18.43 -1.68
CA ASP A 56 -6.46 18.82 -2.70
C ASP A 56 -6.60 20.34 -2.77
N ARG A 57 -6.71 21.00 -1.61
CA ARG A 57 -6.70 22.46 -1.50
C ARG A 57 -5.41 23.08 -2.03
N LEU A 58 -4.27 22.46 -1.78
CA LEU A 58 -2.98 22.94 -2.28
C LEU A 58 -2.90 22.80 -3.81
N ALA A 59 -3.39 21.71 -4.37
CA ALA A 59 -3.43 21.45 -5.81
C ALA A 59 -4.26 22.51 -6.59
N GLN A 60 -5.26 23.14 -5.93
CA GLN A 60 -6.01 24.26 -6.51
C GLN A 60 -5.22 25.58 -6.55
N ARG A 61 -4.14 25.69 -5.78
CA ARG A 61 -3.35 26.94 -5.62
C ARG A 61 -2.01 26.87 -6.34
N GLU A 62 -1.39 25.71 -6.39
CA GLU A 62 -0.11 25.48 -7.06
C GLU A 62 -0.08 24.14 -7.80
N PRO A 63 0.68 24.01 -8.90
CA PRO A 63 0.78 22.75 -9.64
C PRO A 63 1.38 21.64 -8.77
N MET A 64 0.69 20.50 -8.73
CA MET A 64 1.18 19.28 -8.10
C MET A 64 1.36 18.17 -9.14
N VAL A 65 2.32 17.28 -8.88
CA VAL A 65 2.64 16.16 -9.78
C VAL A 65 2.50 14.85 -9.02
N GLY A 66 1.70 13.93 -9.55
CA GLY A 66 1.66 12.55 -9.11
C GLY A 66 2.72 11.72 -9.83
N VAL A 67 3.49 10.92 -9.10
CA VAL A 67 4.47 9.99 -9.67
C VAL A 67 3.98 8.56 -9.46
N VAL A 68 3.81 7.83 -10.57
CA VAL A 68 3.40 6.42 -10.55
C VAL A 68 4.64 5.55 -10.38
N THR A 69 4.70 4.86 -9.26
CA THR A 69 5.74 3.87 -8.98
C THR A 69 5.27 2.47 -9.38
N GLU A 70 6.22 1.66 -9.84
CA GLU A 70 6.01 0.25 -10.16
C GLU A 70 6.55 -0.59 -9.01
N GLY A 71 5.80 -1.60 -8.59
CA GLY A 71 6.21 -2.51 -7.53
C GLY A 71 5.04 -3.10 -6.75
N LEU A 72 5.36 -4.04 -5.86
CA LEU A 72 4.39 -4.60 -4.92
C LEU A 72 4.27 -3.67 -3.71
N ARG A 73 3.07 -3.17 -3.46
CA ARG A 73 2.72 -2.48 -2.22
C ARG A 73 2.43 -3.52 -1.14
N TYR A 74 3.14 -3.43 -0.02
CA TYR A 74 2.84 -4.18 1.18
C TYR A 74 2.19 -3.25 2.18
N ASP A 75 0.97 -3.59 2.59
CA ASP A 75 0.24 -2.86 3.60
C ASP A 75 0.33 -3.66 4.91
N THR A 76 0.66 -2.99 6.00
CA THR A 76 0.74 -3.60 7.34
C THR A 76 -0.23 -2.95 8.32
N GLY A 77 -1.20 -2.18 7.82
CA GLY A 77 -2.15 -1.43 8.63
C GLY A 77 -3.20 -2.28 9.34
N THR A 78 -3.34 -3.57 8.97
CA THR A 78 -4.26 -4.51 9.63
C THR A 78 -3.56 -5.81 10.00
N PRO A 79 -4.01 -6.54 11.04
CA PRO A 79 -3.39 -7.81 11.44
C PRO A 79 -3.30 -8.85 10.30
N PRO A 80 -4.33 -9.07 9.46
CA PRO A 80 -4.23 -10.00 8.35
C PRO A 80 -3.16 -9.60 7.31
N LEU A 81 -3.14 -8.32 6.91
CA LEU A 81 -2.18 -7.82 5.92
C LEU A 81 -0.76 -7.81 6.46
N TRP A 82 -0.58 -7.51 7.75
CA TRP A 82 0.69 -7.64 8.45
C TRP A 82 1.19 -9.08 8.46
N LEU A 83 0.35 -10.06 8.81
CA LEU A 83 0.72 -11.49 8.79
C LEU A 83 1.12 -11.95 7.39
N GLU A 84 0.30 -11.62 6.38
CA GLU A 84 0.58 -11.96 4.98
C GLU A 84 1.91 -11.35 4.52
N THR A 85 2.14 -10.07 4.81
CA THR A 85 3.39 -9.38 4.48
C THR A 85 4.58 -10.09 5.12
N ASN A 86 4.53 -10.38 6.43
CA ASN A 86 5.63 -11.07 7.12
C ASN A 86 5.92 -12.45 6.52
N VAL A 87 4.89 -13.25 6.21
CA VAL A 87 5.06 -14.55 5.56
C VAL A 87 5.74 -14.39 4.19
N ARG A 88 5.29 -13.42 3.37
CA ARG A 88 5.88 -13.16 2.05
C ARG A 88 7.36 -12.76 2.14
N PHE A 89 7.72 -11.92 3.10
CA PHE A 89 9.12 -11.52 3.30
C PHE A 89 9.97 -12.67 3.86
N ALA A 90 9.48 -13.38 4.86
CA ALA A 90 10.19 -14.52 5.44
C ALA A 90 10.43 -15.65 4.42
N LEU A 91 9.51 -15.89 3.47
CA LEU A 91 9.70 -16.86 2.39
C LEU A 91 10.79 -16.45 1.39
N ARG A 92 11.12 -15.16 1.27
CA ARG A 92 12.13 -14.62 0.35
C ARG A 92 13.51 -14.49 0.98
N ASP A 93 13.57 -14.38 2.30
CA ASP A 93 14.82 -14.25 3.04
C ASP A 93 15.43 -15.63 3.35
N PRO A 94 16.66 -15.94 2.90
CA PRO A 94 17.29 -17.23 3.17
C PRO A 94 17.41 -17.59 4.66
N LEU A 95 17.58 -16.59 5.54
CA LEU A 95 17.69 -16.78 6.98
C LEU A 95 16.36 -17.23 7.60
N TYR A 96 15.25 -16.62 7.16
CA TYR A 96 13.94 -16.87 7.75
C TYR A 96 13.16 -17.98 7.05
N ARG A 97 13.38 -18.20 5.76
CA ARG A 97 12.63 -19.16 4.94
C ARG A 97 12.67 -20.56 5.52
N SER A 98 13.86 -21.04 5.86
CA SER A 98 14.05 -22.39 6.41
C SER A 98 13.31 -22.58 7.73
N ARG A 99 13.32 -21.56 8.59
CA ARG A 99 12.63 -21.58 9.89
C ARG A 99 11.11 -21.54 9.73
N LEU A 100 10.61 -20.65 8.89
CA LEU A 100 9.17 -20.53 8.60
C LEU A 100 8.62 -21.84 8.02
N LEU A 101 9.28 -22.41 7.00
CA LEU A 101 8.85 -23.68 6.40
C LEU A 101 8.89 -24.85 7.38
N ARG A 102 9.84 -24.85 8.33
CA ARG A 102 9.89 -25.86 9.39
C ARG A 102 8.67 -25.75 10.31
N VAL A 103 8.38 -24.56 10.82
CA VAL A 103 7.21 -24.33 11.69
C VAL A 103 5.92 -24.68 10.95
N MET A 104 5.76 -24.27 9.70
CA MET A 104 4.57 -24.60 8.92
C MET A 104 4.37 -26.11 8.70
N ARG A 105 5.45 -26.91 8.64
CA ARG A 105 5.36 -28.38 8.60
C ARG A 105 4.97 -28.96 9.96
N GLU A 106 5.56 -28.44 11.05
CA GLU A 106 5.25 -28.86 12.43
C GLU A 106 3.76 -28.63 12.76
N GLU A 107 3.19 -27.53 12.27
CA GLU A 107 1.77 -27.18 12.42
C GLU A 107 0.83 -27.88 11.39
N GLY A 108 1.36 -28.74 10.51
CA GLY A 108 0.57 -29.42 9.47
C GLY A 108 0.01 -28.51 8.37
N ALA A 109 0.46 -27.25 8.30
CA ALA A 109 0.02 -26.26 7.31
C ALA A 109 0.63 -26.48 5.90
N LEU A 110 1.60 -27.39 5.79
CA LEU A 110 2.17 -27.84 4.51
C LEU A 110 1.95 -29.35 4.39
N VAL A 111 1.08 -29.75 3.47
CA VAL A 111 0.99 -31.16 3.06
C VAL A 111 2.25 -31.47 2.23
N PRO A 112 2.98 -32.57 2.50
CA PRO A 112 4.09 -32.96 1.64
C PRO A 112 3.59 -33.12 0.20
N PRO A 113 4.41 -32.79 -0.81
CA PRO A 113 4.02 -33.02 -2.19
C PRO A 113 3.62 -34.49 -2.36
N SER A 114 2.47 -34.73 -2.99
CA SER A 114 2.02 -36.09 -3.28
C SER A 114 3.11 -36.82 -4.08
N PRO A 115 3.46 -38.07 -3.71
CA PRO A 115 4.55 -38.82 -4.37
C PRO A 115 4.35 -39.01 -5.88
N THR A 116 3.13 -38.79 -6.39
CA THR A 116 2.77 -38.93 -7.80
C THR A 116 3.37 -37.85 -8.73
N ALA A 117 3.87 -36.72 -8.20
CA ALA A 117 4.40 -35.63 -9.02
C ALA A 117 5.85 -35.83 -9.52
N ALA A 118 6.54 -36.90 -9.10
CA ALA A 118 7.96 -37.11 -9.43
C ALA A 118 8.23 -38.00 -10.66
N THR A 119 7.20 -38.42 -11.41
CA THR A 119 7.36 -39.40 -12.52
C THR A 119 6.94 -38.92 -13.91
N ALA A 120 6.99 -37.62 -14.17
CA ALA A 120 6.98 -37.11 -15.55
C ALA A 120 8.40 -36.64 -15.90
N ARG A 121 9.30 -37.60 -16.10
CA ARG A 121 10.49 -37.37 -16.95
C ARG A 121 10.01 -37.45 -18.40
N PHE A 122 10.23 -36.40 -19.17
CA PHE A 122 10.39 -36.54 -20.62
C PHE A 122 11.78 -37.12 -20.89
#